data_AF-A0A9K3PG05-F1
#
_entry.id   AF-A0A9K3PG05-F1
#
_cell.length_a   1.000
_cell.length_b   1.000
_cell.length_c   1.000
_cell.angle_alpha   90.00
_cell.angle_beta   90.00
_cell.angle_gamma   90.00
#
_symmetry.space_group_name_H-M   'P 1'
#
loop_
_entity.id
_entity.type
_entity.pdbx_description
1 polymer ?
#
loop_
_entity_poly.entity_id
_entity_poly.type
_entity_poly.pdbx_seq_one_letter_code
_entity_poly.pdbx_strand_id
1 'polypeptide(L)'
;MVHIRRCIALLQATLMLVLPIVALRPTSSSPTSSISRRDSIQFVAVVSASSFLPLMMMLPIQPANAARGAAELDFEYYMRDLMGGNKREGTVQASKPPPVPPPRTLQGPLLPLLLDKECSQSCIPVKALIQQLQTTTKSSMSTSTIIQDIQSSVASIKERTYKSFYAKAPWQKEDVSDQYYFDFTSYALWKTAAVMLPDNTDRDKFARSVGKLLLEHLESGSTNPLLRPPSTSNGELTLVGSTAAIQQALQLFQSSGYCKEFRIRTTDDEIGDRNNKSNLPVFDELDDESIAIGSNVDCLVSVIEPASLGASLQINGEQSRFGPDFVGTTLAAIWDKYAGISSSWETFFVDAVYRPNPKDYFPNEQLFQFTLTKKKRDKQ
;
A
#
# COMPACT_ATOMS: atom_id res chain seq x y z
N MET A 1 -41.13 23.03 -24.73
CA MET A 1 -40.23 23.90 -25.53
C MET A 1 -39.07 24.53 -24.77
N VAL A 2 -39.01 24.50 -23.42
CA VAL A 2 -37.87 25.07 -22.66
C VAL A 2 -36.65 24.12 -22.58
N HIS A 3 -36.85 22.80 -22.67
CA HIS A 3 -35.74 21.84 -22.63
C HIS A 3 -34.92 21.74 -23.92
N ILE A 4 -35.50 22.03 -25.09
CA ILE A 4 -34.78 21.98 -26.38
C ILE A 4 -33.79 23.15 -26.52
N ARG A 5 -34.09 24.31 -25.90
CA ARG A 5 -33.18 25.47 -25.92
C ARG A 5 -31.94 25.28 -25.03
N ARG A 6 -32.02 24.45 -23.98
CA ARG A 6 -30.88 24.15 -23.10
C ARG A 6 -29.89 23.16 -23.72
N CYS A 7 -30.36 22.20 -24.51
CA CYS A 7 -29.48 21.27 -25.24
C CYS A 7 -28.75 21.95 -26.42
N ILE A 8 -29.35 22.93 -27.08
CA ILE A 8 -28.70 23.67 -28.19
C ILE A 8 -27.61 24.62 -27.67
N ALA A 9 -27.79 25.24 -26.50
CA ALA A 9 -26.78 26.12 -25.90
C ALA A 9 -25.54 25.34 -25.40
N LEU A 10 -25.73 24.11 -24.89
CA LEU A 10 -24.62 23.24 -24.49
C LEU A 10 -23.85 22.70 -25.70
N LEU A 11 -24.51 22.37 -26.81
CA LEU A 11 -23.84 21.89 -28.03
C LEU A 11 -23.01 22.99 -28.73
N GLN A 12 -23.44 24.26 -28.66
CA GLN A 12 -22.68 25.39 -29.23
C GLN A 12 -21.47 25.79 -28.37
N ALA A 13 -21.50 25.53 -27.06
CA ALA A 13 -20.36 25.80 -26.17
C ALA A 13 -19.23 24.77 -26.33
N THR A 14 -19.55 23.50 -26.62
CA THR A 14 -18.53 22.46 -26.86
C THR A 14 -17.91 22.53 -28.26
N LEU A 15 -18.64 23.05 -29.26
CA LEU A 15 -18.14 23.19 -30.64
C LEU A 15 -17.14 24.35 -30.82
N MET A 16 -17.11 25.31 -29.90
CA MET A 16 -16.17 26.46 -29.94
C MET A 16 -14.85 26.20 -29.20
N LEU A 17 -14.69 25.05 -28.54
CA LEU A 17 -13.50 24.68 -27.76
C LEU A 17 -12.64 23.60 -28.44
N VAL A 18 -13.08 23.07 -29.58
CA VAL A 18 -12.35 22.08 -30.38
C VAL A 18 -12.05 22.67 -31.75
N LEU A 19 -10.95 23.42 -31.84
CA LEU A 19 -10.14 23.86 -33.02
C LEU A 19 -9.71 25.32 -32.80
N PRO A 20 -8.41 25.68 -32.91
CA PRO A 20 -7.46 25.13 -33.89
C PRO A 20 -6.02 24.92 -33.36
N ILE A 21 -5.45 23.71 -33.46
CA ILE A 21 -3.98 23.55 -33.65
C ILE A 21 -3.74 22.36 -34.59
N VAL A 22 -3.90 22.61 -35.89
CA VAL A 22 -3.20 21.86 -36.94
C VAL A 22 -2.46 22.91 -37.77
N ALA A 23 -1.16 23.03 -37.54
CA ALA A 23 -0.11 23.35 -38.52
C ALA A 23 1.14 23.83 -37.77
N LEU A 24 2.19 23.01 -37.79
CA LEU A 24 3.52 23.37 -38.29
C LEU A 24 4.51 22.26 -37.88
N ARG A 25 4.91 21.49 -38.88
CA ARG A 25 5.98 20.49 -38.82
C ARG A 25 7.25 21.17 -39.31
N PRO A 26 8.38 21.07 -38.58
CA PRO A 26 9.68 21.12 -39.22
C PRO A 26 10.48 19.85 -38.94
N THR A 27 11.16 19.42 -39.99
CA THR A 27 12.12 18.32 -40.06
C THR A 27 13.48 18.71 -39.48
N SER A 28 14.24 17.67 -39.11
CA SER A 28 15.71 17.54 -39.05
C SER A 28 16.46 17.75 -37.73
N SER A 29 17.29 16.72 -37.48
CA SER A 29 18.59 16.65 -36.79
C SER A 29 18.75 17.06 -35.31
N SER A 30 19.07 16.04 -34.50
CA SER A 30 19.74 16.02 -33.19
C SER A 30 21.10 16.76 -33.14
N PRO A 31 21.77 16.96 -31.96
CA PRO A 31 21.36 16.78 -30.54
C PRO A 31 21.74 17.97 -29.60
N THR A 32 21.42 17.79 -28.30
CA THR A 32 21.93 18.48 -27.09
C THR A 32 21.32 19.83 -26.65
N SER A 33 20.54 19.80 -25.56
CA SER A 33 20.83 20.46 -24.27
C SER A 33 19.56 20.57 -23.41
N SER A 34 19.76 20.49 -22.10
CA SER A 34 18.79 20.43 -21.03
C SER A 34 17.92 21.68 -20.90
N ILE A 35 16.59 21.53 -20.93
CA ILE A 35 15.64 22.57 -20.54
C ILE A 35 14.75 22.04 -19.41
N SER A 36 14.75 22.77 -18.30
CA SER A 36 14.06 22.50 -17.04
C SER A 36 12.57 22.82 -17.14
N ARG A 37 11.72 21.97 -16.55
CA ARG A 37 10.25 22.05 -16.51
C ARG A 37 9.67 23.30 -15.79
N ARG A 38 10.50 24.24 -15.32
CA ARG A 38 10.06 25.42 -14.55
C ARG A 38 9.76 26.67 -15.37
N ASP A 39 10.15 26.71 -16.65
CA ASP A 39 9.93 27.92 -17.48
C ASP A 39 8.64 27.87 -18.32
N SER A 40 7.87 26.78 -18.26
CA SER A 40 6.66 26.59 -19.07
C SER A 40 5.35 27.00 -18.38
N ILE A 41 5.37 27.42 -17.11
CA ILE A 41 4.16 27.72 -16.32
C ILE A 41 3.94 29.24 -16.14
N GLN A 42 4.86 30.10 -16.56
CA GLN A 42 4.71 31.56 -16.41
C GLN A 42 4.05 32.29 -17.60
N PHE A 43 3.54 31.59 -18.63
CA PHE A 43 3.00 32.25 -19.83
C PHE A 43 1.47 32.23 -19.99
N VAL A 44 0.70 31.78 -18.99
CA VAL A 44 -0.79 31.77 -19.06
C VAL A 44 -1.45 32.81 -18.13
N ALA A 45 -0.66 33.57 -17.36
CA ALA A 45 -1.18 34.52 -16.37
C ALA A 45 -1.19 35.98 -16.84
N VAL A 46 -1.54 36.29 -18.09
CA VAL A 46 -1.89 37.67 -18.49
C VAL A 46 -2.85 37.61 -19.68
N VAL A 47 -4.16 37.77 -19.42
CA VAL A 47 -5.15 38.55 -20.21
C VAL A 47 -6.53 38.28 -19.60
N SER A 48 -7.32 39.34 -19.44
CA SER A 48 -8.71 39.42 -18.92
C SER A 48 -8.91 39.63 -17.41
N ALA A 49 -8.13 40.56 -16.85
CA ALA A 49 -8.72 41.50 -15.89
C ALA A 49 -9.60 42.49 -16.67
N SER A 50 -10.92 42.43 -16.52
CA SER A 50 -11.84 43.58 -16.43
C SER A 50 -13.31 43.17 -16.59
N SER A 51 -14.08 43.37 -15.51
CA SER A 51 -15.48 43.85 -15.44
C SER A 51 -16.36 43.02 -14.50
N PHE A 52 -17.03 43.74 -13.58
CA PHE A 52 -18.06 43.34 -12.58
C PHE A 52 -17.61 43.07 -11.13
N LEU A 53 -17.58 44.17 -10.36
CA LEU A 53 -17.89 44.27 -8.92
C LEU A 53 -19.45 44.16 -8.71
N PRO A 54 -20.02 44.23 -7.49
CA PRO A 54 -20.00 43.27 -6.37
C PRO A 54 -21.42 43.06 -5.77
N LEU A 55 -21.92 41.84 -5.57
CA LEU A 55 -23.12 41.66 -4.73
C LEU A 55 -23.27 40.22 -4.22
N MET A 56 -22.90 39.98 -2.97
CA MET A 56 -23.63 39.14 -2.01
C MET A 56 -22.84 39.09 -0.70
N MET A 57 -23.14 40.05 0.17
CA MET A 57 -22.97 39.87 1.60
C MET A 57 -24.11 39.01 2.14
N MET A 58 -23.77 38.14 3.10
CA MET A 58 -24.59 37.66 4.21
C MET A 58 -25.68 36.63 3.92
N LEU A 59 -25.30 35.35 4.04
CA LEU A 59 -26.14 34.33 4.68
C LEU A 59 -25.29 33.57 5.71
N PRO A 60 -25.72 33.48 6.99
CA PRO A 60 -25.08 32.59 7.95
C PRO A 60 -25.60 31.17 7.68
N ILE A 61 -24.86 30.41 6.89
CA ILE A 61 -25.08 28.96 6.83
C ILE A 61 -24.22 28.38 7.95
N GLN A 62 -24.84 28.03 9.08
CA GLN A 62 -24.24 27.07 10.00
C GLN A 62 -24.16 25.72 9.26
N PRO A 63 -22.97 25.15 8.99
CA PRO A 63 -22.91 23.78 8.54
C PRO A 63 -23.02 22.88 9.77
N ALA A 64 -24.04 22.02 9.76
CA ALA A 64 -23.98 20.76 10.47
C ALA A 64 -22.72 19.99 10.03
N ASN A 65 -22.12 19.24 10.95
CA ASN A 65 -20.90 18.44 10.76
C ASN A 65 -21.03 17.48 9.57
N ALA A 66 -20.76 17.95 8.35
CA ALA A 66 -20.53 17.14 7.18
C ALA A 66 -19.02 17.01 6.98
N ALA A 67 -18.55 15.78 6.75
CA ALA A 67 -17.16 15.52 6.43
C ALA A 67 -16.79 16.30 5.17
N ARG A 68 -15.84 17.25 5.30
CA ARG A 68 -15.34 18.05 4.17
C ARG A 68 -14.52 17.17 3.24
N GLY A 69 -14.78 17.30 1.94
CA GLY A 69 -14.03 16.57 0.90
C GLY A 69 -12.62 17.16 0.72
N ALA A 70 -11.69 16.36 0.18
CA ALA A 70 -10.30 16.78 -0.06
C ALA A 70 -10.20 18.07 -0.89
N ALA A 71 -11.08 18.26 -1.88
CA ALA A 71 -11.13 19.47 -2.71
C ALA A 71 -11.56 20.72 -1.93
N GLU A 72 -12.39 20.58 -0.91
CA GLU A 72 -12.85 21.71 -0.08
C GLU A 72 -11.76 22.13 0.91
N LEU A 73 -11.01 21.15 1.45
CA LEU A 73 -9.84 21.39 2.29
C LEU A 73 -8.71 22.07 1.51
N ASP A 74 -8.45 21.61 0.28
CA ASP A 74 -7.46 22.23 -0.60
C ASP A 74 -7.89 23.66 -1.00
N PHE A 75 -9.15 23.87 -1.35
CA PHE A 75 -9.65 25.21 -1.70
C PHE A 75 -9.59 26.19 -0.51
N GLU A 76 -9.90 25.72 0.70
CA GLU A 76 -9.78 26.53 1.91
C GLU A 76 -8.32 26.86 2.21
N TYR A 77 -7.39 25.93 1.99
CA TYR A 77 -5.96 26.16 2.12
C TYR A 77 -5.47 27.24 1.15
N TYR A 78 -5.87 27.18 -0.13
CA TYR A 78 -5.52 28.19 -1.14
C TYR A 78 -6.17 29.55 -0.87
N MET A 79 -7.45 29.60 -0.51
CA MET A 79 -8.15 30.85 -0.18
C MET A 79 -7.58 31.53 1.06
N ARG A 80 -7.16 30.74 2.05
CA ARG A 80 -6.54 31.24 3.27
C ARG A 80 -5.12 31.76 3.04
N ASP A 81 -4.36 31.13 2.15
CA ASP A 81 -3.05 31.63 1.71
C ASP A 81 -3.18 32.95 0.91
N LEU A 82 -4.26 33.07 0.10
CA LEU A 82 -4.54 34.27 -0.70
C LEU A 82 -5.01 35.47 0.14
N MET A 83 -5.80 35.24 1.20
CA MET A 83 -6.33 36.32 2.05
C MET A 83 -5.48 36.63 3.29
N GLY A 84 -4.70 35.67 3.79
CA GLY A 84 -3.95 35.80 5.05
C GLY A 84 -2.51 36.28 4.89
N GLY A 85 -1.95 36.17 3.68
CA GLY A 85 -0.51 36.26 3.46
C GLY A 85 0.24 35.14 4.16
N ASN A 86 1.43 34.83 3.67
CA ASN A 86 2.28 33.73 4.13
C ASN A 86 2.85 34.02 5.55
N LYS A 87 1.98 34.13 6.55
CA LYS A 87 2.36 33.94 7.95
C LYS A 87 2.76 32.48 8.01
N ARG A 88 4.09 32.22 7.96
CA ARG A 88 4.69 30.93 8.35
C ARG A 88 3.82 30.40 9.46
N GLU A 89 3.02 29.36 9.19
CA GLU A 89 2.14 28.81 10.22
C GLU A 89 3.05 28.52 11.40
N GLY A 90 2.92 29.36 12.42
CA GLY A 90 3.78 29.31 13.56
C GLY A 90 3.54 27.95 14.16
N THR A 91 4.57 27.11 14.14
CA THR A 91 4.89 26.21 15.25
C THR A 91 3.64 25.65 15.94
N VAL A 92 2.70 25.07 15.20
CA VAL A 92 1.63 24.30 15.83
C VAL A 92 2.38 23.16 16.49
N GLN A 93 2.52 23.25 17.81
CA GLN A 93 3.22 22.23 18.57
C GLN A 93 2.55 20.91 18.24
N ALA A 94 3.35 19.91 17.90
CA ALA A 94 2.82 18.57 17.71
C ALA A 94 2.03 18.22 18.97
N SER A 95 0.82 17.74 18.77
CA SER A 95 0.02 17.17 19.84
C SER A 95 0.83 16.08 20.55
N LYS A 96 0.55 15.85 21.83
CA LYS A 96 1.18 14.74 22.54
C LYS A 96 0.79 13.44 21.82
N PRO A 97 1.77 12.58 21.47
CA PRO A 97 1.46 11.30 20.85
C PRO A 97 0.52 10.50 21.76
N PRO A 98 -0.40 9.71 21.19
CA PRO A 98 -1.18 8.77 21.98
C PRO A 98 -0.23 7.85 22.74
N PRO A 99 -0.62 7.39 23.94
CA PRO A 99 0.19 6.42 24.67
C PRO A 99 0.41 5.19 23.80
N VAL A 100 1.65 4.73 23.73
CA VAL A 100 2.01 3.51 23.02
C VAL A 100 1.30 2.35 23.72
N PRO A 101 0.53 1.52 23.00
CA PRO A 101 -0.14 0.38 23.62
C PRO A 101 0.90 -0.61 24.19
N PRO A 102 0.53 -1.48 25.13
CA PRO A 102 1.42 -2.54 25.55
C PRO A 102 1.71 -3.50 24.37
N PRO A 103 2.92 -4.09 24.27
CA PRO A 103 3.23 -5.04 23.23
C PRO A 103 2.31 -6.26 23.33
N ARG A 104 1.78 -6.71 22.19
CA ARG A 104 1.08 -8.00 22.11
C ARG A 104 2.08 -9.14 22.13
N THR A 105 1.65 -10.28 22.66
CA THR A 105 2.37 -11.54 22.51
C THR A 105 1.93 -12.21 21.21
N LEU A 106 2.84 -12.24 20.25
CA LEU A 106 2.68 -12.97 19.01
C LEU A 106 2.86 -14.48 19.31
N GLN A 107 1.94 -15.32 18.83
CA GLN A 107 1.95 -16.77 19.04
C GLN A 107 1.67 -17.58 17.77
N GLY A 108 1.77 -18.91 17.87
CA GLY A 108 1.34 -19.83 16.83
C GLY A 108 2.41 -20.20 15.80
N PRO A 109 2.06 -21.08 14.84
CA PRO A 109 3.03 -21.67 13.92
C PRO A 109 3.56 -20.70 12.87
N LEU A 110 2.91 -19.55 12.70
CA LEU A 110 3.28 -18.56 11.70
C LEU A 110 4.60 -17.86 12.04
N LEU A 111 4.82 -17.50 13.30
CA LEU A 111 5.90 -16.58 13.65
C LEU A 111 7.30 -17.13 13.47
N PRO A 112 7.60 -18.39 13.87
CA PRO A 112 8.92 -18.95 13.63
C PRO A 112 9.26 -19.03 12.13
N LEU A 113 8.25 -19.01 11.26
CA LEU A 113 8.45 -18.98 9.81
C LEU A 113 8.78 -17.56 9.31
N LEU A 114 8.24 -16.53 9.95
CA LEU A 114 8.44 -15.14 9.55
C LEU A 114 9.80 -14.63 10.04
N LEU A 115 10.08 -14.79 11.33
CA LEU A 115 11.29 -14.26 11.98
C LEU A 115 11.71 -15.14 13.17
N ASP A 116 13.01 -15.17 13.41
CA ASP A 116 13.62 -15.64 14.65
C ASP A 116 14.63 -14.59 15.14
N LYS A 117 15.18 -14.80 16.34
CA LYS A 117 16.08 -13.83 16.98
C LYS A 117 17.35 -13.56 16.17
N GLU A 118 17.84 -14.56 15.45
CA GLU A 118 19.13 -14.56 14.76
C GLU A 118 19.01 -14.35 13.25
N CYS A 119 17.80 -14.18 12.73
CA CYS A 119 17.47 -14.23 11.31
C CYS A 119 18.16 -15.44 10.63
N SER A 120 17.91 -16.65 11.15
CA SER A 120 18.50 -17.87 10.60
C SER A 120 17.90 -18.23 9.24
N GLN A 121 18.55 -19.16 8.52
CA GLN A 121 18.06 -19.67 7.23
C GLN A 121 16.68 -20.35 7.32
N SER A 122 16.26 -20.75 8.53
CA SER A 122 14.93 -21.36 8.73
C SER A 122 13.79 -20.36 8.51
N CYS A 123 14.05 -19.06 8.69
CA CYS A 123 13.10 -17.99 8.41
C CYS A 123 12.88 -17.81 6.90
N ILE A 124 11.62 -17.71 6.49
CA ILE A 124 11.22 -17.55 5.09
C ILE A 124 11.85 -16.31 4.46
N PRO A 125 11.87 -15.12 5.08
CA PRO A 125 12.47 -13.95 4.44
C PRO A 125 13.97 -14.12 4.23
N VAL A 126 14.68 -14.79 5.14
CA VAL A 126 16.11 -15.06 4.96
C VAL A 126 16.32 -16.03 3.80
N LYS A 127 15.52 -17.11 3.72
CA LYS A 127 15.54 -18.05 2.61
C LYS A 127 15.23 -17.36 1.27
N ALA A 128 14.22 -16.50 1.21
CA ALA A 128 13.85 -15.73 0.03
C ALA A 128 15.00 -14.79 -0.42
N LEU A 129 15.66 -14.13 0.54
CA LEU A 129 16.78 -13.23 0.25
C LEU A 129 17.97 -13.99 -0.33
N ILE A 130 18.32 -15.13 0.25
CA ILE A 130 19.38 -16.01 -0.25
C ILE A 130 19.10 -16.42 -1.71
N GLN A 131 17.88 -16.90 -1.99
CA GLN A 131 17.49 -17.31 -3.35
C GLN A 131 17.59 -16.16 -4.35
N GLN A 132 17.16 -14.95 -3.95
CA GLN A 132 17.22 -13.78 -4.81
C GLN A 132 18.67 -13.34 -5.06
N LEU A 133 19.52 -13.31 -4.03
CA LEU A 133 20.93 -12.94 -4.16
C LEU A 133 21.70 -13.92 -5.04
N GLN A 134 21.43 -15.22 -4.94
CA GLN A 134 22.03 -16.23 -5.81
C GLN A 134 21.64 -16.03 -7.28
N THR A 135 20.40 -15.62 -7.53
CA THR A 135 19.90 -15.36 -8.88
C THR A 135 20.47 -14.07 -9.47
N THR A 136 20.48 -12.98 -8.71
CA THR A 136 20.93 -11.64 -9.17
C THR A 136 22.43 -11.57 -9.36
N THR A 137 23.20 -12.08 -8.39
CA THR A 137 24.66 -11.81 -8.36
C THR A 137 25.44 -12.73 -9.30
N LYS A 138 24.82 -13.81 -9.83
CA LYS A 138 25.50 -14.93 -10.54
C LYS A 138 26.78 -15.38 -9.83
N SER A 139 26.84 -15.19 -8.52
CA SER A 139 28.07 -15.27 -7.74
C SER A 139 28.20 -16.67 -7.17
N SER A 140 29.41 -17.22 -7.22
CA SER A 140 29.75 -18.50 -6.60
C SER A 140 29.87 -18.43 -5.08
N MET A 141 29.29 -17.40 -4.44
CA MET A 141 29.28 -17.28 -2.99
C MET A 141 28.54 -18.45 -2.39
N SER A 142 29.17 -19.12 -1.43
CA SER A 142 28.53 -20.20 -0.71
C SER A 142 27.36 -19.66 0.10
N THR A 143 26.31 -20.48 0.21
CA THR A 143 25.12 -20.15 1.01
C THR A 143 25.48 -19.76 2.45
N SER A 144 26.50 -20.40 3.04
CA SER A 144 26.98 -20.09 4.39
C SER A 144 27.53 -18.67 4.52
N THR A 145 28.27 -18.17 3.52
CA THR A 145 28.79 -16.80 3.53
C THR A 145 27.66 -15.80 3.41
N ILE A 146 26.69 -16.04 2.52
CA ILE A 146 25.51 -15.18 2.37
C ILE A 146 24.73 -15.09 3.69
N ILE A 147 24.54 -16.21 4.39
CA ILE A 147 23.86 -16.23 5.69
C ILE A 147 24.63 -15.39 6.71
N GLN A 148 25.95 -15.58 6.82
CA GLN A 148 26.77 -14.80 7.76
C GLN A 148 26.73 -13.30 7.45
N ASP A 149 26.73 -12.91 6.17
CA ASP A 149 26.63 -11.51 5.75
C ASP A 149 25.27 -10.90 6.11
N ILE A 150 24.18 -11.66 5.91
CA ILE A 150 22.82 -11.25 6.31
C ILE A 150 22.78 -11.05 7.83
N GLN A 151 23.22 -12.04 8.61
CA GLN A 151 23.17 -11.99 10.08
C GLN A 151 24.02 -10.85 10.65
N SER A 152 25.23 -10.66 10.13
CA SER A 152 26.13 -9.56 10.52
C SER A 152 25.53 -8.20 10.20
N SER A 153 24.91 -8.06 9.01
CA SER A 153 24.24 -6.82 8.60
C SER A 153 23.02 -6.51 9.46
N VAL A 154 22.21 -7.52 9.77
CA VAL A 154 21.06 -7.40 10.68
C VAL A 154 21.52 -6.97 12.06
N ALA A 155 22.54 -7.63 12.64
CA ALA A 155 23.09 -7.26 13.94
C ALA A 155 23.59 -5.81 13.97
N SER A 156 24.32 -5.38 12.93
CA SER A 156 24.81 -4.00 12.80
C SER A 156 23.68 -2.97 12.69
N ILE A 157 22.60 -3.28 11.95
CA ILE A 157 21.43 -2.39 11.87
C ILE A 157 20.69 -2.35 13.21
N LYS A 158 20.51 -3.49 13.88
CA LYS A 158 19.89 -3.57 15.21
C LYS A 158 20.67 -2.70 16.21
N GLU A 159 21.99 -2.84 16.28
CA GLU A 159 22.82 -2.04 17.20
C GLU A 159 22.66 -0.53 16.96
N ARG A 160 22.70 -0.08 15.70
CA ARG A 160 22.57 1.34 15.34
C ARG A 160 21.18 1.92 15.65
N THR A 161 20.13 1.11 15.53
CA THR A 161 18.74 1.59 15.63
C THR A 161 18.04 1.22 16.94
N TYR A 162 18.69 0.42 17.79
CA TYR A 162 18.17 -0.05 19.08
C TYR A 162 17.56 1.06 19.91
N LYS A 163 18.32 2.13 20.18
CA LYS A 163 17.90 3.23 21.07
C LYS A 163 16.65 3.92 20.54
N SER A 164 16.56 4.12 19.23
CA SER A 164 15.43 4.79 18.58
C SER A 164 14.16 3.95 18.62
N PHE A 165 14.28 2.63 18.40
CA PHE A 165 13.14 1.71 18.49
C PHE A 165 12.66 1.55 19.93
N TYR A 166 13.58 1.29 20.86
CA TYR A 166 13.23 1.05 22.26
C TYR A 166 12.61 2.29 22.94
N ALA A 167 13.11 3.49 22.62
CA ALA A 167 12.56 4.74 23.16
C ALA A 167 11.14 5.04 22.63
N LYS A 168 10.81 4.59 21.41
CA LYS A 168 9.48 4.79 20.80
C LYS A 168 8.48 3.77 21.31
N ALA A 169 8.86 2.50 21.36
CA ALA A 169 8.01 1.39 21.76
C ALA A 169 8.85 0.32 22.47
N PRO A 170 8.93 0.35 23.81
CA PRO A 170 9.77 -0.58 24.55
C PRO A 170 9.17 -1.99 24.54
N TRP A 171 9.97 -2.97 24.13
CA TRP A 171 9.62 -4.39 24.28
C TRP A 171 9.89 -4.87 25.70
N GLN A 172 9.12 -5.88 26.12
CA GLN A 172 9.29 -6.54 27.42
C GLN A 172 10.29 -7.69 27.34
N LYS A 173 10.36 -8.37 26.19
CA LYS A 173 11.26 -9.50 25.97
C LYS A 173 12.03 -9.32 24.66
N GLU A 174 13.32 -9.67 24.68
CA GLU A 174 14.15 -9.71 23.46
C GLU A 174 13.92 -11.01 22.68
N ASP A 175 12.66 -11.20 22.28
CA ASP A 175 12.19 -12.37 21.59
C ASP A 175 11.15 -11.98 20.54
N VAL A 176 11.10 -12.69 19.42
CA VAL A 176 10.19 -12.39 18.30
C VAL A 176 8.72 -12.65 18.64
N SER A 177 8.41 -13.27 19.78
CA SER A 177 7.04 -13.30 20.32
C SER A 177 6.59 -11.94 20.90
N ASP A 178 7.50 -11.00 21.18
CA ASP A 178 7.15 -9.63 21.55
C ASP A 178 6.94 -8.80 20.28
N GLN A 179 5.76 -8.17 20.15
CA GLN A 179 5.41 -7.36 18.97
C GLN A 179 6.47 -6.30 18.63
N TYR A 180 6.96 -5.54 19.62
CA TYR A 180 7.88 -4.44 19.33
C TYR A 180 9.29 -4.93 19.03
N TYR A 181 9.69 -6.08 19.58
CA TYR A 181 10.93 -6.73 19.19
C TYR A 181 10.82 -7.38 17.79
N PHE A 182 9.65 -7.90 17.43
CA PHE A 182 9.35 -8.38 16.08
C PHE A 182 9.42 -7.23 15.07
N ASP A 183 8.77 -6.09 15.33
CA ASP A 183 8.86 -4.86 14.51
C ASP A 183 10.33 -4.46 14.30
N PHE A 184 11.11 -4.38 15.38
CA PHE A 184 12.53 -4.03 15.33
C PHE A 184 13.37 -5.02 14.51
N THR A 185 13.13 -6.32 14.67
CA THR A 185 13.86 -7.36 13.94
C THR A 185 13.46 -7.39 12.47
N SER A 186 12.17 -7.20 12.17
CA SER A 186 11.64 -7.09 10.81
C SER A 186 12.24 -5.90 10.08
N TYR A 187 12.28 -4.73 10.74
CA TYR A 187 12.94 -3.53 10.23
C TYR A 187 14.39 -3.83 9.84
N ALA A 188 15.17 -4.43 10.73
CA ALA A 188 16.58 -4.70 10.49
C ALA A 188 16.77 -5.67 9.31
N LEU A 189 15.96 -6.73 9.21
CA LEU A 189 16.04 -7.70 8.12
C LEU A 189 15.68 -7.09 6.76
N TRP A 190 14.59 -6.34 6.69
CA TRP A 190 14.19 -5.68 5.44
C TRP A 190 15.15 -4.57 5.04
N LYS A 191 15.72 -3.86 6.01
CA LYS A 191 16.77 -2.88 5.75
C LYS A 191 18.05 -3.54 5.23
N THR A 192 18.42 -4.71 5.75
CA THR A 192 19.50 -5.55 5.18
C THR A 192 19.17 -5.94 3.74
N ALA A 193 17.97 -6.46 3.47
CA ALA A 193 17.55 -6.83 2.12
C ALA A 193 17.63 -5.64 1.15
N ALA A 194 17.24 -4.44 1.60
CA ALA A 194 17.31 -3.22 0.79
C ALA A 194 18.75 -2.84 0.42
N VAL A 195 19.71 -3.07 1.31
CA VAL A 195 21.15 -2.82 1.06
C VAL A 195 21.72 -3.87 0.11
N MET A 196 21.35 -5.15 0.27
CA MET A 196 21.87 -6.25 -0.52
C MET A 196 21.23 -6.35 -1.91
N LEU A 197 20.00 -5.85 -2.07
CA LEU A 197 19.26 -5.80 -3.34
C LEU A 197 19.11 -4.33 -3.77
N PRO A 198 20.05 -3.76 -4.54
CA PRO A 198 19.98 -2.34 -4.93
C PRO A 198 18.88 -2.06 -5.96
N ASP A 199 18.53 -3.04 -6.80
CA ASP A 199 17.52 -2.89 -7.84
C ASP A 199 16.09 -3.11 -7.31
N ASN A 200 15.15 -2.26 -7.73
CA ASN A 200 13.75 -2.36 -7.30
C ASN A 200 13.06 -3.61 -7.84
N THR A 201 13.43 -4.09 -9.03
CA THR A 201 12.86 -5.32 -9.58
C THR A 201 13.21 -6.53 -8.72
N ASP A 202 14.45 -6.58 -8.23
CA ASP A 202 14.91 -7.69 -7.38
C ASP A 202 14.34 -7.60 -5.97
N ARG A 203 14.12 -6.39 -5.45
CA ARG A 203 13.34 -6.15 -4.23
C ARG A 203 11.90 -6.64 -4.34
N ASP A 204 11.23 -6.35 -5.45
CA ASP A 204 9.87 -6.81 -5.72
C ASP A 204 9.80 -8.34 -5.86
N LYS A 205 10.77 -8.95 -6.55
CA LYS A 205 10.89 -10.42 -6.64
C LYS A 205 11.12 -11.04 -5.28
N PHE A 206 11.99 -10.45 -4.45
CA PHE A 206 12.22 -10.89 -3.09
C PHE A 206 10.92 -10.85 -2.27
N ALA A 207 10.20 -9.72 -2.25
CA ALA A 207 8.96 -9.57 -1.51
C ALA A 207 7.91 -10.60 -1.96
N ARG A 208 7.73 -10.79 -3.28
CA ARG A 208 6.83 -11.82 -3.81
C ARG A 208 7.29 -13.24 -3.47
N SER A 209 8.60 -13.50 -3.43
CA SER A 209 9.16 -14.79 -3.03
C SER A 209 8.85 -15.13 -1.57
N VAL A 210 8.87 -14.14 -0.66
CA VAL A 210 8.45 -14.31 0.74
C VAL A 210 7.02 -14.86 0.82
N GLY A 211 6.07 -14.23 0.12
CA GLY A 211 4.68 -14.69 0.10
C GLY A 211 4.51 -16.08 -0.51
N LYS A 212 5.22 -16.39 -1.60
CA LYS A 212 5.19 -17.70 -2.26
C LYS A 212 5.71 -18.82 -1.37
N LEU A 213 6.89 -18.62 -0.77
CA LEU A 213 7.49 -19.59 0.15
C LEU A 213 6.64 -19.79 1.40
N LEU A 214 5.99 -18.74 1.91
CA LEU A 214 5.05 -18.85 3.02
C LEU A 214 3.83 -19.67 2.65
N LEU A 215 3.20 -19.38 1.52
CA LEU A 215 2.06 -20.15 1.04
C LEU A 215 2.42 -21.64 0.85
N GLU A 216 3.57 -21.93 0.23
CA GLU A 216 4.07 -23.30 0.07
C GLU A 216 4.29 -24.01 1.41
N HIS A 217 4.85 -23.31 2.40
CA HIS A 217 5.06 -23.88 3.72
C HIS A 217 3.74 -24.18 4.43
N LEU A 218 2.78 -23.25 4.35
CA LEU A 218 1.46 -23.41 4.97
C LEU A 218 0.66 -24.56 4.35
N GLU A 219 0.85 -24.85 3.06
CA GLU A 219 0.22 -25.98 2.40
C GLU A 219 0.91 -27.33 2.62
N SER A 220 2.23 -27.33 2.79
CA SER A 220 3.03 -28.55 2.97
C SER A 220 3.02 -29.04 4.43
N GLY A 221 2.83 -28.12 5.38
CA GLY A 221 2.58 -28.48 6.77
C GLY A 221 1.24 -29.21 6.92
N SER A 222 1.23 -30.36 7.59
CA SER A 222 0.01 -31.09 7.98
C SER A 222 -0.94 -30.29 8.90
N THR A 223 -0.63 -29.03 9.16
CA THR A 223 -1.30 -28.13 10.09
C THR A 223 -2.46 -27.37 9.48
N ASN A 224 -2.63 -27.28 8.15
CA ASN A 224 -3.88 -26.78 7.55
C ASN A 224 -3.98 -27.10 6.04
N PRO A 225 -4.69 -28.17 5.62
CA PRO A 225 -5.15 -28.31 4.23
C PRO A 225 -6.10 -27.18 3.79
N LEU A 226 -6.47 -26.29 4.72
CA LEU A 226 -7.53 -25.31 4.59
C LEU A 226 -7.27 -24.28 3.46
N LEU A 227 -6.02 -23.90 3.19
CA LEU A 227 -5.69 -22.88 2.17
C LEU A 227 -5.86 -23.36 0.74
N ARG A 228 -6.10 -24.65 0.51
CA ARG A 228 -6.46 -25.15 -0.81
C ARG A 228 -7.94 -24.89 -1.05
N PRO A 229 -8.31 -24.06 -2.04
CA PRO A 229 -9.71 -23.93 -2.40
C PRO A 229 -10.25 -25.29 -2.87
N PRO A 230 -11.55 -25.56 -2.65
CA PRO A 230 -12.19 -26.77 -3.13
C PRO A 230 -11.97 -26.88 -4.64
N SER A 231 -11.44 -28.02 -5.09
CA SER A 231 -11.17 -28.27 -6.50
C SER A 231 -12.49 -28.24 -7.26
N THR A 232 -12.76 -27.15 -7.98
CA THR A 232 -13.90 -27.09 -8.91
C THR A 232 -13.71 -28.16 -9.98
N SER A 233 -14.77 -28.89 -10.31
CA SER A 233 -14.75 -30.04 -11.24
C SER A 233 -14.20 -29.72 -12.64
N ASN A 234 -14.09 -28.44 -13.00
CA ASN A 234 -13.57 -27.97 -14.30
C ASN A 234 -12.14 -27.40 -14.22
N GLY A 235 -11.51 -27.37 -13.04
CA GLY A 235 -10.16 -26.82 -12.86
C GLY A 235 -10.02 -25.33 -13.21
N GLU A 236 -11.13 -24.59 -13.28
CA GLU A 236 -11.14 -23.18 -13.62
C GLU A 236 -10.76 -22.36 -12.37
N LEU A 237 -9.63 -21.66 -12.46
CA LEU A 237 -9.11 -20.84 -11.38
C LEU A 237 -9.85 -19.49 -11.41
N THR A 238 -10.63 -19.19 -10.37
CA THR A 238 -11.49 -18.00 -10.29
C THR A 238 -11.17 -17.12 -9.07
N LEU A 239 -11.54 -15.84 -9.12
CA LEU A 239 -11.46 -14.93 -7.97
C LEU A 239 -12.35 -15.42 -6.84
N VAL A 240 -13.60 -15.75 -7.16
CA VAL A 240 -14.58 -16.26 -6.17
C VAL A 240 -14.02 -17.48 -5.46
N GLY A 241 -13.41 -18.41 -6.21
CA GLY A 241 -12.77 -19.61 -5.67
C GLY A 241 -11.61 -19.32 -4.71
N SER A 242 -10.92 -18.18 -4.84
CA SER A 242 -9.81 -17.78 -3.98
C SER A 242 -10.25 -17.18 -2.63
N THR A 243 -11.52 -16.78 -2.48
CA THR A 243 -12.05 -16.08 -1.29
C THR A 243 -11.77 -16.81 0.01
N ALA A 244 -12.03 -18.12 0.04
CA ALA A 244 -11.84 -18.93 1.25
C ALA A 244 -10.36 -18.96 1.68
N ALA A 245 -9.43 -19.09 0.73
CA ALA A 245 -8.00 -19.11 1.02
C ALA A 245 -7.51 -17.76 1.56
N ILE A 246 -7.98 -16.64 0.99
CA ILE A 246 -7.66 -15.28 1.45
C ILE A 246 -8.16 -15.07 2.88
N GLN A 247 -9.42 -15.39 3.14
CA GLN A 247 -10.02 -15.24 4.47
C GLN A 247 -9.27 -16.04 5.52
N GLN A 248 -8.90 -17.28 5.21
CA GLN A 248 -8.15 -18.12 6.13
C GLN A 248 -6.72 -17.65 6.35
N ALA A 249 -6.04 -17.17 5.31
CA ALA A 249 -4.70 -16.59 5.47
C ALA A 249 -4.76 -15.39 6.42
N LEU A 250 -5.74 -14.51 6.25
CA LEU A 250 -5.97 -13.37 7.13
C LEU A 250 -6.35 -13.79 8.56
N GLN A 251 -7.19 -14.82 8.71
CA GLN A 251 -7.50 -15.42 10.02
C GLN A 251 -6.26 -16.03 10.69
N LEU A 252 -5.32 -16.59 9.92
CA LEU A 252 -4.05 -17.09 10.46
C LEU A 252 -3.18 -15.94 10.98
N PHE A 253 -3.08 -14.83 10.25
CA PHE A 253 -2.40 -13.62 10.74
C PHE A 253 -3.08 -13.05 11.99
N GLN A 254 -4.41 -13.05 12.04
CA GLN A 254 -5.13 -12.57 13.22
C GLN A 254 -4.95 -13.49 14.44
N SER A 255 -5.13 -14.80 14.26
CA SER A 255 -5.04 -15.79 15.35
C SER A 255 -3.63 -15.99 15.90
N SER A 256 -2.60 -15.68 15.11
CA SER A 256 -1.20 -15.61 15.57
C SER A 256 -0.87 -14.34 16.36
N GLY A 257 -1.82 -13.41 16.50
CA GLY A 257 -1.61 -12.11 17.14
C GLY A 257 -0.80 -11.12 16.30
N TYR A 258 -0.45 -11.49 15.06
CA TYR A 258 0.26 -10.60 14.12
C TYR A 258 -0.55 -9.33 13.86
N CYS A 259 -1.86 -9.43 13.65
CA CYS A 259 -2.76 -8.27 13.62
C CYS A 259 -3.92 -8.46 14.59
N LYS A 260 -4.58 -7.34 14.93
CA LYS A 260 -5.74 -7.35 15.82
C LYS A 260 -7.02 -7.72 15.09
N GLU A 261 -7.19 -7.16 13.90
CA GLU A 261 -8.37 -7.31 13.05
C GLU A 261 -7.93 -7.15 11.59
N PHE A 262 -8.71 -7.71 10.68
CA PHE A 262 -8.61 -7.41 9.26
C PHE A 262 -10.01 -7.17 8.67
N ARG A 263 -10.07 -6.44 7.56
CA ARG A 263 -11.29 -6.24 6.77
C ARG A 263 -10.94 -6.39 5.30
N ILE A 264 -11.84 -7.00 4.56
CA ILE A 264 -11.76 -7.09 3.10
C ILE A 264 -12.96 -6.33 2.56
N ARG A 265 -12.75 -5.46 1.57
CA ARG A 265 -13.79 -4.71 0.90
C ARG A 265 -13.56 -4.73 -0.61
N THR A 266 -14.63 -4.74 -1.37
CA THR A 266 -14.59 -4.43 -2.81
C THR A 266 -15.06 -3.00 -3.05
N THR A 267 -14.80 -2.50 -4.25
CA THR A 267 -15.27 -1.17 -4.69
C THR A 267 -16.79 -1.03 -4.64
N ASP A 268 -17.54 -2.14 -4.67
CA ASP A 268 -19.00 -2.13 -4.69
C ASP A 268 -19.63 -2.01 -3.29
N ASP A 269 -18.83 -2.15 -2.22
CA ASP A 269 -19.29 -1.99 -0.83
C ASP A 269 -19.65 -0.53 -0.47
N GLU A 270 -19.37 0.45 -1.32
CA GLU A 270 -19.63 1.88 -1.03
C GLU A 270 -21.12 2.28 -1.01
N ILE A 271 -22.02 1.42 -1.51
CA ILE A 271 -23.45 1.76 -1.66
C ILE A 271 -24.33 1.15 -0.53
N GLY A 272 -23.76 0.32 0.35
CA GLY A 272 -24.49 -0.39 1.41
C GLY A 272 -24.51 0.31 2.77
N ASP A 273 -25.70 0.57 3.28
CA ASP A 273 -26.02 1.05 4.63
C ASP A 273 -25.09 0.47 5.73
N ARG A 274 -24.32 1.32 6.42
CA ARG A 274 -23.35 0.95 7.49
C ARG A 274 -23.97 0.13 8.63
N ASN A 275 -25.30 0.05 8.69
CA ASN A 275 -26.05 -0.70 9.69
C ASN A 275 -26.36 -2.15 9.30
N ASN A 276 -26.23 -2.52 8.02
CA ASN A 276 -26.37 -3.89 7.59
C ASN A 276 -24.98 -4.51 7.52
N LYS A 277 -24.63 -5.33 8.53
CA LYS A 277 -23.43 -6.17 8.51
C LYS A 277 -23.52 -7.07 7.28
N SER A 278 -22.94 -6.63 6.17
CA SER A 278 -23.08 -7.26 4.87
C SER A 278 -22.34 -8.60 4.89
N ASN A 279 -23.11 -9.68 4.91
CA ASN A 279 -22.66 -11.02 4.50
C ASN A 279 -22.42 -11.07 2.97
N LEU A 280 -22.02 -9.95 2.36
CA LEU A 280 -21.73 -9.93 0.94
C LEU A 280 -20.41 -10.70 0.72
N PRO A 281 -20.37 -11.55 -0.32
CA PRO A 281 -19.15 -12.28 -0.63
C PRO A 281 -18.05 -11.28 -1.04
N VAL A 282 -16.80 -11.63 -0.75
CA VAL A 282 -15.62 -10.79 -1.09
C VAL A 282 -15.47 -10.61 -2.59
N PHE A 283 -15.85 -11.60 -3.38
CA PHE A 283 -15.92 -11.54 -4.83
C PHE A 283 -17.21 -12.20 -5.28
N ASP A 284 -17.75 -11.77 -6.41
CA ASP A 284 -18.90 -12.40 -7.04
C ASP A 284 -18.62 -12.83 -8.50
N GLU A 285 -19.65 -13.35 -9.16
CA GLU A 285 -19.54 -13.83 -10.54
C GLU A 285 -19.21 -12.70 -11.54
N LEU A 286 -19.57 -11.44 -11.24
CA LEU A 286 -19.28 -10.30 -12.10
C LEU A 286 -17.78 -9.93 -12.04
N ASP A 287 -17.14 -10.14 -10.89
CA ASP A 287 -15.69 -10.02 -10.76
C ASP A 287 -14.96 -11.06 -11.63
N ASP A 288 -15.44 -12.31 -11.60
CA ASP A 288 -14.89 -13.38 -12.43
C ASP A 288 -15.06 -13.09 -13.93
N GLU A 289 -16.24 -12.62 -14.34
CA GLU A 289 -16.50 -12.17 -15.72
C GLU A 289 -15.59 -11.00 -16.12
N SER A 290 -15.39 -10.03 -15.22
CA SER A 290 -14.52 -8.88 -15.43
C SER A 290 -13.07 -9.30 -15.67
N ILE A 291 -12.54 -10.21 -14.85
CA ILE A 291 -11.21 -10.79 -15.08
C ILE A 291 -11.18 -11.60 -16.37
N ALA A 292 -12.24 -12.35 -16.70
CA ALA A 292 -12.28 -13.19 -17.88
C ALA A 292 -12.15 -12.37 -19.18
N ILE A 293 -12.81 -11.21 -19.26
CA ILE A 293 -12.72 -10.25 -20.38
C ILE A 293 -11.43 -9.42 -20.38
N GLY A 294 -10.61 -9.51 -19.32
CA GLY A 294 -9.33 -8.82 -19.20
C GLY A 294 -9.41 -7.43 -18.56
N SER A 295 -10.53 -7.12 -17.89
CA SER A 295 -10.64 -5.95 -17.01
C SER A 295 -9.85 -6.17 -15.71
N ASN A 296 -9.73 -5.10 -14.93
CA ASN A 296 -9.13 -5.13 -13.60
C ASN A 296 -10.23 -5.20 -12.54
N VAL A 297 -9.96 -5.91 -11.46
CA VAL A 297 -10.80 -5.92 -10.25
C VAL A 297 -9.98 -5.36 -9.10
N ASP A 298 -10.52 -4.39 -8.38
CA ASP A 298 -9.85 -3.78 -7.23
C ASP A 298 -10.34 -4.41 -5.92
N CYS A 299 -9.40 -4.72 -5.02
CA CYS A 299 -9.68 -5.31 -3.72
C CYS A 299 -8.94 -4.55 -2.62
N LEU A 300 -9.67 -4.09 -1.61
CA LEU A 300 -9.12 -3.40 -0.46
C LEU A 300 -9.02 -4.36 0.72
N VAL A 301 -7.83 -4.45 1.30
CA VAL A 301 -7.58 -5.23 2.52
C VAL A 301 -7.01 -4.33 3.60
N SER A 302 -7.79 -4.07 4.64
CA SER A 302 -7.34 -3.36 5.84
C SER A 302 -6.79 -4.34 6.86
N VAL A 303 -5.59 -4.09 7.36
CA VAL A 303 -5.00 -4.83 8.48
C VAL A 303 -4.79 -3.87 9.64
N ILE A 304 -5.45 -4.14 10.76
CA ILE A 304 -5.49 -3.26 11.93
C ILE A 304 -4.42 -3.68 12.93
N GLU A 305 -3.60 -2.70 13.30
CA GLU A 305 -2.45 -2.78 14.18
C GLU A 305 -1.50 -3.95 13.84
N PRO A 306 -0.97 -4.13 12.61
CA PRO A 306 -0.07 -5.26 12.32
C PRO A 306 1.27 -5.16 13.06
N ALA A 307 1.86 -6.31 13.39
CA ALA A 307 3.11 -6.44 14.14
C ALA A 307 4.38 -6.05 13.36
N SER A 308 4.24 -5.61 12.11
CA SER A 308 5.31 -5.01 11.31
C SER A 308 5.03 -3.53 10.96
N LEU A 309 3.94 -2.95 11.47
CA LEU A 309 3.56 -1.57 11.18
C LEU A 309 4.65 -0.60 11.63
N GLY A 310 5.18 -0.80 12.85
CA GLY A 310 6.23 0.03 13.40
C GLY A 310 7.48 -0.01 12.52
N ALA A 311 7.83 -1.20 12.03
CA ALA A 311 8.93 -1.40 11.10
C ALA A 311 8.72 -0.67 9.76
N SER A 312 7.54 -0.83 9.15
CA SER A 312 7.21 -0.24 7.85
C SER A 312 7.21 1.29 7.89
N LEU A 313 6.67 1.88 8.96
CA LEU A 313 6.68 3.34 9.12
C LEU A 313 8.09 3.93 9.29
N GLN A 314 9.03 3.17 9.85
CA GLN A 314 10.42 3.61 10.00
C GLN A 314 11.23 3.48 8.70
N ILE A 315 10.86 2.53 7.83
CA ILE A 315 11.49 2.39 6.51
C ILE A 315 11.02 3.48 5.55
N ASN A 316 9.76 3.90 5.64
CA ASN A 316 9.19 4.94 4.77
C ASN A 316 9.72 6.36 5.02
N GLY A 317 10.56 6.57 6.05
CA GLY A 317 11.36 7.78 6.19
C GLY A 317 12.45 7.89 5.12
N GLU A 318 12.83 6.75 4.53
CA GLU A 318 13.54 6.65 3.27
C GLU A 318 12.47 6.55 2.18
N GLN A 319 12.65 7.15 1.01
CA GLN A 319 11.65 7.18 -0.09
C GLN A 319 11.42 5.80 -0.75
N SER A 320 11.50 4.72 0.03
CA SER A 320 11.54 3.33 -0.39
C SER A 320 10.15 2.71 -0.29
N ARG A 321 9.60 2.26 -1.42
CA ARG A 321 8.39 1.41 -1.48
C ARG A 321 8.62 -0.02 -0.95
N PHE A 322 9.77 -0.28 -0.35
CA PHE A 322 10.23 -1.60 0.04
C PHE A 322 10.33 -1.72 1.55
N GLY A 323 9.41 -2.45 2.17
CA GLY A 323 9.38 -2.69 3.61
C GLY A 323 8.60 -3.95 3.99
N PRO A 324 8.59 -4.32 5.28
CA PRO A 324 7.93 -5.50 5.81
C PRO A 324 6.48 -5.65 5.37
N ASP A 325 6.27 -6.58 4.45
CA ASP A 325 4.95 -6.94 3.96
C ASP A 325 4.79 -8.45 3.88
N PHE A 326 4.27 -9.04 4.95
CA PHE A 326 3.95 -10.47 5.00
C PHE A 326 2.52 -10.76 4.54
N VAL A 327 1.58 -9.85 4.83
CA VAL A 327 0.17 -10.07 4.48
C VAL A 327 -0.02 -9.91 2.98
N GLY A 328 0.38 -8.77 2.42
CA GLY A 328 0.10 -8.44 1.03
C GLY A 328 0.81 -9.36 0.06
N THR A 329 2.06 -9.73 0.36
CA THR A 329 2.81 -10.72 -0.44
C THR A 329 2.19 -12.12 -0.39
N THR A 330 1.61 -12.52 0.74
CA THR A 330 0.92 -13.81 0.88
C THR A 330 -0.38 -13.84 0.08
N LEU A 331 -1.19 -12.78 0.17
CA LEU A 331 -2.42 -12.66 -0.61
C LEU A 331 -2.12 -12.66 -2.11
N ALA A 332 -1.07 -11.92 -2.52
CA ALA A 332 -0.57 -11.95 -3.89
C ALA A 332 -0.20 -13.36 -4.36
N ALA A 333 0.45 -14.16 -3.50
CA ALA A 333 0.79 -15.55 -3.81
C ALA A 333 -0.45 -16.46 -3.94
N ILE A 334 -1.48 -16.24 -3.12
CA ILE A 334 -2.75 -16.98 -3.18
C ILE A 334 -3.44 -16.73 -4.52
N TRP A 335 -3.58 -15.46 -4.93
CA TRP A 335 -4.18 -15.13 -6.24
C TRP A 335 -3.35 -15.67 -7.42
N ASP A 336 -2.01 -15.57 -7.37
CA ASP A 336 -1.13 -16.07 -8.43
C ASP A 336 -1.29 -17.60 -8.61
N LYS A 337 -1.37 -18.33 -7.49
CA LYS A 337 -1.42 -19.80 -7.49
C LYS A 337 -2.81 -20.36 -7.76
N TYR A 338 -3.84 -19.80 -7.14
CA TYR A 338 -5.18 -20.39 -7.10
C TYR A 338 -6.21 -19.71 -7.99
N ALA A 339 -5.98 -18.47 -8.40
CA ALA A 339 -6.86 -17.77 -9.33
C ALA A 339 -6.22 -17.56 -10.71
N GLY A 340 -4.91 -17.84 -10.85
CA GLY A 340 -4.19 -17.53 -12.10
C GLY A 340 -4.19 -16.02 -12.36
N ILE A 341 -4.15 -15.23 -11.30
CA ILE A 341 -4.31 -13.77 -11.32
C ILE A 341 -3.02 -13.11 -10.89
N SER A 342 -2.59 -12.13 -11.69
CA SER A 342 -1.50 -11.25 -11.32
C SER A 342 -2.05 -10.09 -10.52
N SER A 343 -1.44 -9.83 -9.37
CA SER A 343 -1.78 -8.72 -8.48
C SER A 343 -0.64 -7.70 -8.43
N SER A 344 -1.00 -6.43 -8.46
CA SER A 344 -0.17 -5.31 -7.99
C SER A 344 -0.86 -4.68 -6.80
N TRP A 345 -0.10 -4.13 -5.85
CA TRP A 345 -0.72 -3.43 -4.73
C TRP A 345 0.07 -2.22 -4.29
N GLU A 346 -0.67 -1.26 -3.76
CA GLU A 346 -0.12 -0.13 -3.01
C GLU A 346 -0.46 -0.29 -1.53
N THR A 347 0.45 0.18 -0.68
CA THR A 347 0.28 0.15 0.77
C THR A 347 0.11 1.56 1.27
N PHE A 348 -1.00 1.80 1.96
CA PHE A 348 -1.30 3.03 2.66
C PHE A 348 -1.30 2.77 4.16
N PHE A 349 -0.90 3.78 4.93
CA PHE A 349 -0.95 3.73 6.39
C PHE A 349 -2.03 4.70 6.82
N VAL A 350 -3.05 4.22 7.52
CA VAL A 350 -4.25 4.98 7.88
C VAL A 350 -4.28 5.20 9.40
N ASP A 351 -4.54 6.44 9.81
CA ASP A 351 -4.87 6.78 11.20
C ASP A 351 -6.39 6.71 11.37
N ALA A 352 -6.86 5.97 12.37
CA ALA A 352 -8.27 5.88 12.70
C ALA A 352 -8.88 7.23 13.12
N VAL A 353 -8.04 8.19 13.54
CA VAL A 353 -8.46 9.54 13.92
C VAL A 353 -7.94 10.53 12.88
N TYR A 354 -8.85 11.29 12.28
CA TYR A 354 -8.45 12.42 11.43
C TYR A 354 -7.73 13.47 12.28
N ARG A 355 -6.56 13.90 11.81
CA ARG A 355 -5.74 14.91 12.48
C ARG A 355 -5.34 15.99 11.49
N PRO A 356 -5.62 17.27 11.77
CA PRO A 356 -5.36 18.36 10.83
C PRO A 356 -3.85 18.62 10.64
N ASN A 357 -3.02 18.24 11.61
CA ASN A 357 -1.57 18.38 11.52
C ASN A 357 -0.94 17.04 11.13
N PRO A 358 -0.25 16.95 9.97
CA PRO A 358 0.40 15.72 9.52
C PRO A 358 1.46 15.18 10.48
N LYS A 359 2.07 16.04 11.33
CA LYS A 359 3.04 15.59 12.34
C LYS A 359 2.41 14.80 13.48
N ASP A 360 1.10 14.92 13.62
CA ASP A 360 0.32 14.20 14.62
C ASP A 360 -0.20 12.87 14.06
N TYR A 361 0.20 12.47 12.86
CA TYR A 361 -0.29 11.24 12.24
C TYR A 361 0.24 9.99 12.95
N PHE A 362 -0.67 9.20 13.53
CA PHE A 362 -0.35 7.95 14.23
C PHE A 362 -1.11 6.79 13.57
N PRO A 363 -0.65 6.36 12.38
CA PRO A 363 -1.34 5.29 11.68
C PRO A 363 -1.30 4.03 12.52
N ASN A 364 -2.46 3.39 12.59
CA ASN A 364 -2.67 2.11 13.25
C ASN A 364 -3.23 1.06 12.28
N GLU A 365 -3.50 1.44 11.04
CA GLU A 365 -4.00 0.55 9.99
C GLU A 365 -3.02 0.53 8.82
N GLN A 366 -2.77 -0.66 8.29
CA GLN A 366 -2.10 -0.86 7.02
C GLN A 366 -3.16 -1.29 6.00
N LEU A 367 -3.46 -0.41 5.05
CA LEU A 367 -4.43 -0.62 3.98
C LEU A 367 -3.68 -1.05 2.71
N PHE A 368 -4.04 -2.21 2.20
CA PHE A 368 -3.56 -2.71 0.92
C PHE A 368 -4.64 -2.48 -0.13
N GLN A 369 -4.28 -1.77 -1.19
CA GLN A 369 -5.11 -1.62 -2.38
C GLN A 369 -4.56 -2.50 -3.48
N PHE A 370 -5.19 -3.64 -3.70
CA PHE A 370 -4.86 -4.58 -4.77
C PHE A 370 -5.59 -4.22 -6.05
N THR A 371 -4.86 -4.26 -7.16
CA THR A 371 -5.41 -4.33 -8.50
C THR A 371 -5.11 -5.71 -9.06
N LEU A 372 -6.17 -6.46 -9.34
CA LEU A 372 -6.16 -7.85 -9.77
C LEU A 372 -6.39 -7.91 -11.28
N THR A 373 -5.55 -8.67 -11.98
CA THR A 373 -5.57 -8.76 -13.44
C THR A 373 -5.37 -10.21 -13.88
N LYS A 374 -5.99 -10.60 -15.00
CA LYS A 374 -5.76 -11.92 -15.59
C LYS A 374 -4.29 -12.09 -15.93
N LYS A 375 -3.65 -13.14 -15.42
CA LYS A 375 -2.26 -13.45 -15.78
C LYS A 375 -2.20 -13.78 -17.27
N LYS A 376 -1.39 -13.02 -18.02
CA LYS A 376 -1.12 -13.36 -19.42
C LYS A 376 -0.39 -14.70 -19.42
N ARG A 377 -0.96 -15.70 -20.09
CA ARG A 377 -0.21 -16.92 -20.40
C ARG A 377 0.90 -16.50 -21.34
N ASP A 378 2.15 -16.63 -20.90
CA ASP A 378 3.29 -16.50 -21.79
C ASP A 378 3.07 -17.52 -22.92
N LYS A 379 2.97 -17.02 -24.16
CA LYS A 379 2.90 -17.89 -25.33
C LYS A 379 4.23 -18.64 -25.38
N GLN A 380 4.21 -19.91 -24.98
CA GLN A 380 5.33 -20.83 -25.15
C GLN A 380 5.62 -21.04 -26.62
#